data_AF-A0A0N5BK52-F1
#
_entry.id   AF-A0A0N5BK52-F1
#
_cell.length_a   1.000
_cell.length_b   1.000
_cell.length_c   1.000
_cell.angle_alpha   90.00
_cell.angle_beta   90.00
_cell.angle_gamma   90.00
#
_symmetry.space_group_name_H-M   'P 1'
#
loop_
_entity.id
_entity.type
_entity.pdbx_description
1 polymer ?
#
loop_
_entity_poly.entity_id
_entity_poly.type
_entity_poly.pdbx_seq_one_letter_code
_entity_poly.pdbx_strand_id
1 'polypeptide(L)'
;MSRAAKKNRKVVIDLSEDELDGPVIESSSEDDFKGDVSSSESEGESESLSSSVVSSEVEPSPVKKGKKKVTKNTPMKKSRKSETKEEHKEDKKSAQNKRKQSMENVKEAKKMKTEDSGERKSTSGKNENTQRAEELPFAVEYAKTSRATCKHCGSKIEKDELKLCTRFPSPFFDGYQEQGFHFVCFFNRAAKVKLFPHNFKGFDWIKEEDQERIKKKIDDVIESAGGMEEILKEYIPTVSIGKRSAKCAECKESLEKDEIRISCKSQNFHVKCYKDSNKRFFKGSSKEIYSYNSMSDEHKKLLDELFPKAEGSVKKEELDENEVKLKEQAKMMNELKAAFEKNLSRDEVKELLEANGHGSDKRTHERNIKCLIELSLFGVPENCKKCGNIVEFSESQVKFICRGKDEDQVRCDFKTRAPVVTRLHVPDNMKDENEYLNKVFIPRKRTRILPKDTMGAE
;
A
#
# COMPACT_ATOMS: atom_id res chain seq x y z
N MET A 1 -7.02 -21.84 9.76
CA MET A 1 -6.00 -21.95 8.67
C MET A 1 -5.78 -23.43 8.37
N SER A 2 -5.69 -23.82 7.10
CA SER A 2 -5.65 -25.23 6.68
C SER A 2 -4.26 -25.88 6.88
N ARG A 3 -4.24 -27.19 7.16
CA ARG A 3 -3.01 -27.97 7.45
C ARG A 3 -1.99 -28.01 6.29
N ALA A 4 -2.41 -27.71 5.06
CA ALA A 4 -1.54 -27.69 3.88
C ALA A 4 -0.38 -26.67 3.98
N ALA A 5 -0.56 -25.56 4.70
CA ALA A 5 0.43 -24.49 4.79
C ALA A 5 1.65 -24.80 5.69
N LYS A 6 1.77 -26.01 6.26
CA LYS A 6 2.86 -26.39 7.17
C LYS A 6 3.97 -27.27 6.56
N LYS A 7 3.82 -27.80 5.33
CA LYS A 7 4.81 -28.77 4.79
C LYS A 7 6.05 -28.16 4.14
N ASN A 8 6.03 -26.92 3.64
CA ASN A 8 7.19 -26.30 2.98
C ASN A 8 8.13 -25.58 3.96
N ARG A 9 8.40 -26.17 5.14
CA ARG A 9 9.27 -25.57 6.17
C ARG A 9 10.30 -26.56 6.72
N LYS A 10 11.15 -27.07 5.81
CA LYS A 10 12.56 -27.47 6.05
C LYS A 10 13.15 -28.04 4.76
N VAL A 11 13.77 -27.17 3.97
CA VAL A 11 14.97 -27.51 3.21
C VAL A 11 15.93 -26.37 3.54
N VAL A 12 16.91 -26.64 4.39
CA VAL A 12 18.09 -25.78 4.51
C VAL A 12 19.02 -26.32 3.44
N ILE A 13 19.34 -25.47 2.47
CA ILE A 13 20.43 -25.73 1.54
C ILE A 13 21.64 -25.10 2.22
N ASP A 14 22.53 -25.93 2.75
CA ASP A 14 23.88 -25.45 3.10
C ASP A 14 24.59 -25.14 1.77
N LEU A 15 24.98 -23.89 1.60
CA LEU A 15 25.85 -23.43 0.53
C LEU A 15 27.23 -23.20 1.14
N SER A 16 28.26 -23.71 0.48
CA SER A 16 29.67 -23.51 0.87
C SER A 16 30.11 -22.06 0.70
N GLU A 17 31.10 -21.63 1.48
CA GLU A 17 31.50 -20.22 1.61
C GLU A 17 32.25 -19.64 0.39
N ASP A 18 32.44 -20.43 -0.68
CA ASP A 18 33.32 -20.11 -1.82
C ASP A 18 32.65 -19.34 -2.98
N GLU A 19 31.38 -18.95 -2.89
CA GLU A 19 30.67 -18.13 -3.92
C GLU A 19 30.50 -16.64 -3.52
N LEU A 20 31.32 -16.14 -2.57
CA LEU A 20 31.28 -14.76 -2.08
C LEU A 20 32.47 -13.90 -2.52
N ASP A 21 32.85 -13.95 -3.79
CA ASP A 21 33.69 -12.91 -4.41
C ASP A 21 33.20 -12.52 -5.81
N GLY A 22 33.04 -11.21 -6.02
CA GLY A 22 32.71 -10.62 -7.32
C GLY A 22 33.97 -10.27 -8.12
N PRO A 23 33.86 -10.06 -9.45
CA PRO A 23 35.03 -9.82 -10.29
C PRO A 23 35.73 -8.51 -9.94
N VAL A 24 37.05 -8.59 -9.76
CA VAL A 24 37.95 -7.45 -9.63
C VAL A 24 38.02 -6.69 -10.96
N ILE A 25 37.94 -5.37 -10.90
CA ILE A 25 38.13 -4.49 -12.06
C ILE A 25 39.60 -4.09 -12.11
N GLU A 26 40.39 -4.74 -12.98
CA GLU A 26 41.75 -4.30 -13.28
C GLU A 26 41.74 -3.19 -14.34
N SER A 27 42.42 -2.08 -14.06
CA SER A 27 42.58 -0.94 -14.95
C SER A 27 43.76 -1.16 -15.90
N SER A 28 43.49 -1.18 -17.20
CA SER A 28 44.50 -1.34 -18.24
C SER A 28 45.29 -0.05 -18.53
N SER A 29 46.62 -0.11 -18.43
CA SER A 29 47.54 0.64 -19.31
C SER A 29 48.96 0.11 -19.17
N GLU A 30 49.37 -0.76 -20.09
CA GLU A 30 50.78 -1.01 -20.40
C GLU A 30 51.06 -0.45 -21.79
N ASP A 31 52.12 0.34 -21.93
CA ASP A 31 52.87 0.50 -23.17
C ASP A 31 54.28 0.99 -22.79
N ASP A 32 55.27 0.15 -23.05
CA ASP A 32 56.66 0.31 -22.59
C ASP A 32 57.59 0.35 -23.81
N PHE A 33 58.32 1.45 -24.01
CA PHE A 33 59.42 1.48 -24.99
C PHE A 33 60.54 2.41 -24.56
N LYS A 34 61.73 1.84 -24.37
CA LYS A 34 62.97 2.57 -24.03
C LYS A 34 63.65 3.13 -25.28
N GLY A 35 64.35 4.26 -25.14
CA GLY A 35 65.18 4.81 -26.22
C GLY A 35 65.91 6.13 -25.94
N ASP A 36 66.87 6.10 -25.00
CA ASP A 36 68.17 6.81 -25.02
C ASP A 36 68.35 8.36 -25.21
N VAL A 37 69.56 8.78 -24.79
CA VAL A 37 70.36 10.00 -25.09
C VAL A 37 69.95 11.42 -24.62
N SER A 38 70.68 11.86 -23.57
CA SER A 38 71.60 13.03 -23.57
C SER A 38 71.11 14.49 -23.59
N SER A 39 71.59 15.24 -22.58
CA SER A 39 72.00 16.67 -22.62
C SER A 39 70.91 17.73 -22.86
N SER A 40 71.00 18.98 -22.38
CA SER A 40 71.86 19.64 -21.37
C SER A 40 71.30 21.07 -21.13
N GLU A 41 71.77 21.76 -20.08
CA GLU A 41 71.68 23.22 -19.90
C GLU A 41 70.27 23.86 -19.64
N SER A 42 70.13 25.00 -18.96
CA SER A 42 70.93 25.64 -17.89
C SER A 42 70.19 26.86 -17.27
N GLU A 43 70.64 27.25 -16.07
CA GLU A 43 70.61 28.61 -15.45
C GLU A 43 69.27 29.30 -15.10
N GLY A 44 69.33 30.26 -14.15
CA GLY A 44 68.16 31.02 -13.66
C GLY A 44 68.03 31.17 -12.14
N GLU A 45 69.15 31.45 -11.45
CA GLU A 45 69.33 32.38 -10.32
C GLU A 45 68.09 32.73 -9.45
N SER A 46 68.01 32.41 -8.16
CA SER A 46 68.80 32.95 -7.02
C SER A 46 68.79 34.48 -6.87
N GLU A 47 68.24 34.98 -5.76
CA GLU A 47 68.79 36.06 -4.92
C GLU A 47 67.91 36.24 -3.67
N SER A 48 68.42 36.99 -2.66
CA SER A 48 68.19 36.65 -1.26
C SER A 48 67.89 37.85 -0.35
N LEU A 49 67.19 37.63 0.78
CA LEU A 49 67.38 38.32 2.09
C LEU A 49 67.23 39.88 2.11
N SER A 50 66.33 40.51 2.89
CA SER A 50 66.22 40.34 4.35
C SER A 50 65.33 41.42 5.02
N SER A 51 64.57 41.00 6.06
CA SER A 51 64.24 41.78 7.28
C SER A 51 63.30 43.03 7.14
N SER A 52 62.48 43.44 8.13
CA SER A 52 62.31 43.08 9.55
C SER A 52 60.87 43.34 10.06
N VAL A 53 60.45 42.61 11.12
CA VAL A 53 59.43 42.90 12.18
C VAL A 53 58.05 43.52 11.80
N VAL A 54 56.90 43.01 12.27
CA VAL A 54 56.46 42.93 13.68
C VAL A 54 55.40 41.84 13.92
N SER A 55 55.29 41.36 15.17
CA SER A 55 54.50 40.20 15.60
C SER A 55 53.04 40.49 16.00
N SER A 56 52.17 39.47 15.89
CA SER A 56 51.16 39.11 16.90
C SER A 56 50.76 37.64 16.71
N GLU A 57 50.87 36.82 17.76
CA GLU A 57 50.67 35.37 17.68
C GLU A 57 49.26 34.94 18.12
N VAL A 58 48.68 33.94 17.46
CA VAL A 58 47.60 33.10 18.01
C VAL A 58 47.84 31.65 17.57
N GLU A 59 48.15 30.76 18.51
CA GLU A 59 48.34 29.32 18.30
C GLU A 59 47.63 28.50 19.42
N PRO A 60 47.32 27.20 19.21
CA PRO A 60 46.16 26.56 19.83
C PRO A 60 46.45 25.65 21.04
N SER A 61 45.37 25.22 21.73
CA SER A 61 45.43 24.27 22.86
C SER A 61 45.25 22.79 22.45
N PRO A 62 45.94 21.83 23.10
CA PRO A 62 45.99 20.43 22.66
C PRO A 62 45.17 19.40 23.49
N VAL A 63 45.18 18.17 22.97
CA VAL A 63 44.54 16.90 23.42
C VAL A 63 45.19 16.26 24.68
N LYS A 64 44.45 15.47 25.51
CA LYS A 64 44.86 14.12 26.05
C LYS A 64 43.88 13.35 27.00
N LYS A 65 43.53 12.12 26.58
CA LYS A 65 43.59 10.78 27.25
C LYS A 65 43.08 10.53 28.72
N GLY A 66 42.20 9.51 28.88
CA GLY A 66 42.64 8.20 29.46
C GLY A 66 41.98 7.53 30.70
N LYS A 67 41.39 6.32 30.46
CA LYS A 67 41.37 5.07 31.31
C LYS A 67 40.49 4.86 32.61
N LYS A 68 39.53 3.92 32.46
CA LYS A 68 39.20 2.69 33.26
C LYS A 68 38.92 2.70 34.80
N LYS A 69 37.65 2.35 35.12
CA LYS A 69 37.16 1.14 35.89
C LYS A 69 37.35 1.08 37.43
N VAL A 70 36.25 0.80 38.21
CA VAL A 70 36.11 -0.27 39.27
C VAL A 70 34.92 -0.05 40.28
N THR A 71 34.01 -1.05 40.33
CA THR A 71 33.11 -1.58 41.42
C THR A 71 32.12 -0.79 42.32
N LYS A 72 30.91 -1.38 42.40
CA LYS A 72 30.09 -1.81 43.58
C LYS A 72 29.33 -0.86 44.55
N ASN A 73 28.10 -1.31 44.80
CA ASN A 73 27.31 -1.34 46.06
C ASN A 73 26.54 -0.10 46.58
N THR A 74 25.22 -0.33 46.72
CA THR A 74 24.26 0.23 47.69
C THR A 74 24.70 0.02 49.16
N PRO A 75 24.14 0.69 50.22
CA PRO A 75 22.69 0.85 50.45
C PRO A 75 22.18 2.14 51.18
N MET A 76 20.87 2.09 51.45
CA MET A 76 19.90 3.05 52.01
C MET A 76 20.23 3.96 53.23
N LYS A 77 19.37 4.99 53.34
CA LYS A 77 18.70 5.55 54.56
C LYS A 77 19.44 6.57 55.46
N LYS A 78 18.83 7.77 55.57
CA LYS A 78 18.55 8.61 56.78
C LYS A 78 18.05 10.00 56.31
N SER A 79 17.50 10.92 57.13
CA SER A 79 16.43 10.85 58.15
C SER A 79 16.08 12.27 58.64
N ARG A 80 14.78 12.54 58.89
CA ARG A 80 14.13 13.77 59.40
C ARG A 80 14.86 14.67 60.45
N LYS A 81 14.57 15.99 60.37
CA LYS A 81 14.19 16.99 61.42
C LYS A 81 13.93 18.37 60.74
N SER A 82 13.36 19.46 61.29
CA SER A 82 12.54 19.76 62.50
C SER A 82 12.03 21.23 62.49
N GLU A 83 11.09 21.77 63.28
CA GLU A 83 9.79 21.33 63.90
C GLU A 83 9.22 22.51 64.77
N THR A 84 8.24 23.33 64.34
CA THR A 84 7.51 24.27 65.23
C THR A 84 5.98 24.33 64.97
N LYS A 85 5.21 24.91 65.92
CA LYS A 85 4.06 24.24 66.57
C LYS A 85 3.16 25.24 67.32
N GLU A 86 1.83 25.04 67.34
CA GLU A 86 0.84 25.38 68.42
C GLU A 86 -0.57 24.87 67.99
N GLU A 87 -1.20 23.89 68.67
CA GLU A 87 -2.27 23.95 69.73
C GLU A 87 -3.71 24.26 69.21
N HIS A 88 -4.82 23.64 69.64
CA HIS A 88 -5.14 22.88 70.87
C HIS A 88 -6.40 21.94 70.71
N LYS A 89 -6.43 20.75 71.37
CA LYS A 89 -7.60 19.95 71.93
C LYS A 89 -8.82 19.54 71.03
N GLU A 90 -9.64 18.48 71.28
CA GLU A 90 -9.76 17.48 72.37
C GLU A 90 -10.35 16.09 71.90
N ASP A 91 -10.72 15.20 72.84
CA ASP A 91 -10.68 13.72 72.86
C ASP A 91 -11.40 12.75 71.87
N LYS A 92 -10.61 11.76 71.43
CA LYS A 92 -10.72 10.27 71.56
C LYS A 92 -12.08 9.51 71.67
N LYS A 93 -12.15 8.49 70.79
CA LYS A 93 -12.41 7.03 71.03
C LYS A 93 -13.83 6.42 71.15
N SER A 94 -14.00 5.39 70.32
CA SER A 94 -14.48 4.02 70.67
C SER A 94 -15.94 3.61 70.35
N ALA A 95 -16.03 2.81 69.29
CA ALA A 95 -16.71 1.50 69.19
C ALA A 95 -18.15 1.28 69.71
N GLN A 96 -18.93 0.71 68.78
CA GLN A 96 -19.97 -0.30 69.01
C GLN A 96 -21.14 0.06 69.94
N ASN A 97 -22.29 0.35 69.32
CA ASN A 97 -23.58 0.06 69.94
C ASN A 97 -24.54 -0.59 68.95
N LYS A 98 -25.19 -1.67 69.43
CA LYS A 98 -26.49 -2.21 68.98
C LYS A 98 -26.62 -2.77 67.54
N ARG A 99 -26.22 -4.03 67.45
CA ARG A 99 -26.90 -5.08 66.66
C ARG A 99 -28.37 -5.23 67.16
N LYS A 100 -29.30 -5.58 66.26
CA LYS A 100 -30.70 -6.05 66.48
C LYS A 100 -31.78 -5.04 66.90
N GLN A 101 -32.64 -4.70 65.93
CA GLN A 101 -34.08 -5.00 65.84
C GLN A 101 -34.52 -4.61 64.41
N SER A 102 -35.38 -5.33 63.68
CA SER A 102 -35.95 -6.68 63.84
C SER A 102 -36.32 -7.21 62.44
N MET A 103 -36.45 -8.53 62.28
CA MET A 103 -37.06 -9.12 61.06
C MET A 103 -38.51 -9.48 61.37
N GLU A 104 -39.45 -8.89 60.63
CA GLU A 104 -40.89 -9.19 60.53
C GLU A 104 -41.36 -8.45 59.26
N ASN A 105 -42.06 -9.01 58.27
CA ASN A 105 -42.55 -10.37 58.08
C ASN A 105 -42.51 -10.79 56.60
N VAL A 106 -42.15 -12.06 56.39
CA VAL A 106 -42.88 -13.07 55.58
C VAL A 106 -43.31 -12.72 54.14
N LYS A 107 -42.58 -13.34 53.19
CA LYS A 107 -43.03 -14.25 52.11
C LYS A 107 -44.37 -14.02 51.39
N GLU A 108 -44.28 -14.14 50.06
CA GLU A 108 -45.26 -14.77 49.16
C GLU A 108 -46.66 -14.10 48.98
N ALA A 109 -47.18 -13.88 47.77
CA ALA A 109 -46.74 -14.31 46.43
C ALA A 109 -47.39 -13.51 45.29
N LYS A 110 -46.96 -13.83 44.05
CA LYS A 110 -47.73 -13.82 42.79
C LYS A 110 -48.07 -12.47 42.11
N LYS A 111 -47.50 -12.37 40.90
CA LYS A 111 -48.19 -12.19 39.59
C LYS A 111 -48.35 -10.76 39.04
N MET A 112 -47.54 -10.50 38.00
CA MET A 112 -47.77 -9.56 36.87
C MET A 112 -47.72 -8.04 37.23
N LYS A 113 -47.24 -7.13 36.38
CA LYS A 113 -46.80 -7.22 34.97
C LYS A 113 -45.90 -6.00 34.61
N THR A 114 -45.08 -6.16 33.57
CA THR A 114 -44.59 -5.13 32.61
C THR A 114 -43.91 -3.83 33.07
N GLU A 115 -42.65 -3.73 32.60
CA GLU A 115 -42.09 -2.62 31.80
C GLU A 115 -41.13 -1.57 32.41
N ASP A 116 -40.16 -1.26 31.55
CA ASP A 116 -39.08 -0.27 31.57
C ASP A 116 -38.02 -0.26 32.68
N SER A 117 -36.92 -0.97 32.44
CA SER A 117 -35.58 -0.45 32.76
C SER A 117 -34.58 -0.93 31.69
N GLY A 118 -34.13 -0.01 30.85
CA GLY A 118 -33.30 -0.30 29.67
C GLY A 118 -31.93 -0.90 29.97
N GLU A 119 -31.79 -2.21 29.77
CA GLU A 119 -30.52 -2.92 29.81
C GLU A 119 -29.65 -2.55 28.59
N ARG A 120 -28.39 -2.13 28.82
CA ARG A 120 -27.44 -1.76 27.76
C ARG A 120 -27.00 -2.96 26.93
N LYS A 121 -27.84 -3.37 26.00
CA LYS A 121 -27.55 -4.41 25.01
C LYS A 121 -26.53 -3.89 24.02
N SER A 122 -25.34 -4.51 23.99
CA SER A 122 -24.33 -4.27 22.96
C SER A 122 -24.86 -4.75 21.60
N THR A 123 -25.49 -3.83 20.85
CA THR A 123 -25.90 -4.07 19.48
C THR A 123 -24.67 -4.20 18.60
N SER A 124 -24.23 -5.43 18.39
CA SER A 124 -23.38 -5.80 17.25
C SER A 124 -24.20 -5.62 15.97
N GLY A 125 -24.29 -4.37 15.51
CA GLY A 125 -24.90 -4.01 14.25
C GLY A 125 -24.24 -4.79 13.12
N LYS A 126 -24.93 -5.81 12.62
CA LYS A 126 -24.63 -6.42 11.34
C LYS A 126 -25.03 -5.42 10.25
N ASN A 127 -24.18 -4.43 9.99
CA ASN A 127 -24.35 -3.63 8.79
C ASN A 127 -23.96 -4.50 7.60
N GLU A 128 -25.03 -4.95 6.93
CA GLU A 128 -25.27 -5.02 5.50
C GLU A 128 -24.07 -4.98 4.55
N ASN A 129 -24.24 -5.73 3.46
CA ASN A 129 -23.26 -5.98 2.41
C ASN A 129 -22.92 -4.71 1.59
N THR A 130 -22.25 -3.73 2.20
CA THR A 130 -21.57 -2.66 1.47
C THR A 130 -20.52 -3.30 0.57
N GLN A 131 -20.79 -3.33 -0.73
CA GLN A 131 -19.88 -3.89 -1.73
C GLN A 131 -18.52 -3.17 -1.62
N ARG A 132 -17.54 -3.85 -1.01
CA ARG A 132 -16.21 -3.30 -0.82
C ARG A 132 -15.61 -3.06 -2.20
N ALA A 133 -15.22 -1.82 -2.47
CA ALA A 133 -14.68 -1.43 -3.76
C ALA A 133 -13.57 -2.37 -4.23
N GLU A 134 -13.62 -2.74 -5.50
CA GLU A 134 -12.52 -3.44 -6.18
C GLU A 134 -11.26 -2.60 -6.07
N GLU A 135 -10.35 -3.09 -5.24
CA GLU A 135 -9.07 -2.49 -4.96
C GLU A 135 -7.99 -3.46 -5.42
N LEU A 136 -6.96 -2.93 -6.09
CA LEU A 136 -5.86 -3.72 -6.63
C LEU A 136 -5.26 -4.62 -5.53
N PRO A 137 -4.85 -5.86 -5.88
CA PRO A 137 -4.37 -6.84 -4.91
C PRO A 137 -2.95 -6.55 -4.42
N PHE A 138 -2.17 -5.75 -5.16
CA PHE A 138 -0.79 -5.44 -4.84
C PHE A 138 -0.52 -3.92 -4.89
N ALA A 139 0.55 -3.49 -4.23
CA ALA A 139 1.11 -2.15 -4.39
C ALA A 139 2.62 -2.23 -4.58
N VAL A 140 3.20 -1.19 -5.16
CA VAL A 140 4.64 -0.99 -5.26
C VAL A 140 4.98 0.46 -4.92
N GLU A 141 6.01 0.67 -4.11
CA GLU A 141 6.57 2.00 -3.83
C GLU A 141 8.03 1.87 -3.36
N TYR A 142 8.82 2.93 -3.51
CA TYR A 142 10.09 3.06 -2.79
C TYR A 142 9.82 3.28 -1.29
N ALA A 143 10.63 2.65 -0.44
CA ALA A 143 10.42 2.63 1.00
C ALA A 143 10.79 3.97 1.66
N LYS A 144 9.77 4.75 2.04
CA LYS A 144 9.93 6.13 2.57
C LYS A 144 10.75 6.23 3.87
N THR A 145 10.88 5.13 4.62
CA THR A 145 11.69 5.01 5.84
C THR A 145 12.14 3.57 6.04
N SER A 146 13.34 3.33 6.58
CA SER A 146 13.89 2.01 6.95
C SER A 146 13.26 1.35 8.19
N ARG A 147 11.99 1.68 8.48
CA ARG A 147 11.20 1.12 9.60
C ARG A 147 10.32 -0.06 9.19
N ALA A 148 10.19 -0.34 7.89
CA ALA A 148 9.41 -1.46 7.39
C ALA A 148 10.17 -2.78 7.56
N THR A 149 9.45 -3.84 7.92
CA THR A 149 10.01 -5.19 8.05
C THR A 149 9.35 -6.11 7.03
N CYS A 150 10.16 -6.78 6.22
CA CYS A 150 9.70 -7.71 5.20
C CYS A 150 8.94 -8.88 5.84
N LYS A 151 7.72 -9.16 5.36
CA LYS A 151 6.85 -10.21 5.90
C LYS A 151 7.21 -11.64 5.47
N HIS A 152 8.29 -11.83 4.68
CA HIS A 152 8.83 -13.14 4.34
C HIS A 152 10.06 -13.49 5.20
N CYS A 153 11.14 -12.72 5.09
CA CYS A 153 12.41 -13.01 5.78
C CYS A 153 12.52 -12.41 7.19
N GLY A 154 11.74 -11.38 7.52
CA GLY A 154 11.82 -10.69 8.82
C GLY A 154 12.89 -9.60 8.93
N SER A 155 13.71 -9.39 7.89
CA SER A 155 14.70 -8.30 7.84
C SER A 155 14.04 -6.94 7.55
N LYS A 156 14.75 -5.85 7.86
CA LYS A 156 14.34 -4.49 7.46
C LYS A 156 14.35 -4.32 5.94
N ILE A 157 13.49 -3.44 5.45
CA ILE A 157 13.51 -2.89 4.10
C ILE A 157 14.10 -1.49 4.25
N GLU A 158 15.16 -1.17 3.51
CA GLU A 158 15.91 0.08 3.70
C GLU A 158 15.21 1.30 3.08
N LYS A 159 15.64 2.51 3.46
CA LYS A 159 15.06 3.73 2.89
C LYS A 159 15.40 3.80 1.39
N ASP A 160 14.42 4.22 0.60
CA ASP A 160 14.46 4.35 -0.86
C ASP A 160 14.64 3.02 -1.62
N GLU A 161 14.64 1.88 -0.92
CA GLU A 161 14.60 0.54 -1.51
C GLU A 161 13.22 0.26 -2.13
N LEU A 162 13.19 -0.37 -3.31
CA LEU A 162 11.94 -0.83 -3.94
C LEU A 162 11.31 -1.97 -3.13
N LYS A 163 10.09 -1.76 -2.63
CA LYS A 163 9.29 -2.81 -1.99
C LYS A 163 7.99 -3.07 -2.74
N LEU A 164 7.60 -4.34 -2.74
CA LEU A 164 6.29 -4.77 -3.23
C LEU A 164 5.43 -5.17 -2.03
N CYS A 165 4.14 -4.87 -2.13
CA CYS A 165 3.19 -5.02 -1.04
C CYS A 165 2.00 -5.89 -1.45
N THR A 166 1.58 -6.82 -0.60
CA THR A 166 0.24 -7.42 -0.73
C THR A 166 -0.79 -6.55 -0.03
N ARG A 167 -1.92 -6.29 -0.71
CA ARG A 167 -3.04 -5.48 -0.22
C ARG A 167 -4.17 -6.38 0.23
N PHE A 168 -4.74 -6.10 1.40
CA PHE A 168 -5.90 -6.83 1.92
C PHE A 168 -6.77 -5.92 2.81
N PRO A 169 -8.06 -6.24 2.96
CA PRO A 169 -8.93 -5.60 3.95
C PRO A 169 -8.30 -5.55 5.35
N SER A 170 -8.15 -4.35 5.91
CA SER A 170 -7.74 -4.20 7.30
C SER A 170 -8.85 -4.74 8.23
N PRO A 171 -8.51 -5.54 9.25
CA PRO A 171 -9.45 -5.90 10.31
C PRO A 171 -9.54 -4.83 11.42
N PHE A 172 -8.76 -3.75 11.34
CA PHE A 172 -8.65 -2.72 12.39
C PHE A 172 -9.25 -1.37 11.99
N PHE A 173 -9.45 -1.09 10.69
CA PHE A 173 -10.01 0.16 10.20
C PHE A 173 -10.69 -0.04 8.84
N ASP A 174 -11.55 0.89 8.45
CA ASP A 174 -12.21 0.89 7.14
C ASP A 174 -11.25 1.29 6.01
N GLY A 175 -10.44 0.34 5.56
CA GLY A 175 -9.50 0.51 4.47
C GLY A 175 -8.63 -0.72 4.22
N TYR A 176 -7.55 -0.55 3.47
CA TYR A 176 -6.65 -1.65 3.12
C TYR A 176 -5.33 -1.52 3.88
N GLN A 177 -4.81 -2.66 4.34
CA GLN A 177 -3.46 -2.79 4.85
C GLN A 177 -2.53 -3.32 3.76
N GLU A 178 -1.30 -2.82 3.78
CA GLU A 178 -0.24 -3.17 2.85
C GLU A 178 0.83 -3.94 3.65
N GLN A 179 1.07 -5.21 3.33
CA GLN A 179 2.18 -5.99 3.88
C GLN A 179 3.37 -5.90 2.92
N GLY A 180 4.45 -5.23 3.34
CA GLY A 180 5.65 -5.05 2.52
C GLY A 180 6.59 -6.26 2.51
N PHE A 181 7.25 -6.42 1.37
CA PHE A 181 8.25 -7.45 1.07
C PHE A 181 9.39 -6.83 0.27
N HIS A 182 10.62 -7.34 0.44
CA HIS A 182 11.70 -7.14 -0.53
C HIS A 182 11.31 -7.70 -1.90
N PHE A 183 11.98 -7.24 -2.96
CA PHE A 183 11.69 -7.63 -4.34
C PHE A 183 11.51 -9.16 -4.53
N VAL A 184 12.54 -9.95 -4.24
CA VAL A 184 12.51 -11.42 -4.40
C VAL A 184 11.51 -12.07 -3.42
N CYS A 185 11.45 -11.57 -2.18
CA CYS A 185 10.57 -12.06 -1.13
C CYS A 185 9.07 -12.00 -1.50
N PHE A 186 8.68 -11.02 -2.32
CA PHE A 186 7.31 -10.88 -2.79
C PHE A 186 6.89 -12.04 -3.71
N PHE A 187 7.71 -12.37 -4.71
CA PHE A 187 7.39 -13.39 -5.71
C PHE A 187 7.33 -14.81 -5.11
N ASN A 188 8.05 -15.07 -4.02
CA ASN A 188 7.92 -16.30 -3.23
C ASN A 188 6.54 -16.48 -2.55
N ARG A 189 5.72 -15.42 -2.46
CA ARG A 189 4.47 -15.41 -1.68
C ARG A 189 3.24 -14.92 -2.43
N ALA A 190 3.41 -14.15 -3.51
CA ALA A 190 2.32 -13.59 -4.28
C ALA A 190 1.44 -14.70 -4.92
N ALA A 191 0.15 -14.41 -5.08
CA ALA A 191 -0.76 -15.31 -5.78
C ALA A 191 -0.51 -15.22 -7.29
N LYS A 192 0.09 -16.26 -7.89
CA LYS A 192 0.50 -16.26 -9.31
C LYS A 192 -0.60 -15.81 -10.28
N VAL A 193 -1.83 -16.27 -10.07
CA VAL A 193 -3.06 -15.88 -10.81
C VAL A 193 -3.37 -14.37 -10.81
N LYS A 194 -2.73 -13.56 -9.96
CA LYS A 194 -2.89 -12.11 -9.91
C LYS A 194 -1.64 -11.34 -10.35
N LEU A 195 -0.55 -12.03 -10.69
CA LEU A 195 0.71 -11.41 -11.09
C LEU A 195 0.56 -10.83 -12.50
N PHE A 196 0.14 -9.57 -12.56
CA PHE A 196 0.11 -8.75 -13.76
C PHE A 196 0.56 -7.33 -13.41
N PRO A 197 1.23 -6.58 -14.29
CA PRO A 197 1.68 -5.22 -14.00
C PRO A 197 0.54 -4.28 -13.55
N HIS A 198 -0.62 -4.39 -14.20
CA HIS A 198 -1.81 -3.59 -13.88
C HIS A 198 -2.42 -3.89 -12.50
N ASN A 199 -2.03 -4.97 -11.83
CA ASN A 199 -2.50 -5.34 -10.49
C ASN A 199 -1.70 -4.67 -9.35
N PHE A 200 -0.76 -3.77 -9.68
CA PHE A 200 0.04 -3.00 -8.72
C PHE A 200 -0.40 -1.53 -8.66
N LYS A 201 -1.03 -1.15 -7.54
CA LYS A 201 -1.17 0.25 -7.16
C LYS A 201 0.22 0.89 -7.07
N GLY A 202 0.42 2.01 -7.75
CA GLY A 202 1.66 2.78 -7.70
C GLY A 202 2.69 2.44 -8.79
N PHE A 203 2.39 1.49 -9.68
CA PHE A 203 3.30 1.06 -10.76
C PHE A 203 3.76 2.22 -11.65
N ASP A 204 2.86 3.13 -12.00
CA ASP A 204 3.14 4.31 -12.83
C ASP A 204 4.17 5.30 -12.21
N TRP A 205 4.51 5.15 -10.92
CA TRP A 205 5.34 6.08 -10.15
C TRP A 205 6.72 5.53 -9.75
N ILE A 206 7.06 4.33 -10.21
CA ILE A 206 8.41 3.75 -10.10
C ILE A 206 9.17 3.92 -11.42
N LYS A 207 10.50 3.84 -11.36
CA LYS A 207 11.36 4.02 -12.53
C LYS A 207 11.12 2.93 -13.58
N GLU A 208 11.39 3.22 -14.85
CA GLU A 208 11.15 2.29 -15.95
C GLU A 208 11.96 0.99 -15.81
N GLU A 209 13.20 1.06 -15.33
CA GLU A 209 14.05 -0.14 -15.13
C GLU A 209 13.43 -1.07 -14.07
N ASP A 210 12.85 -0.52 -13.00
CA ASP A 210 12.13 -1.29 -11.98
C ASP A 210 10.78 -1.81 -12.48
N GLN A 211 10.09 -1.09 -13.38
CA GLN A 211 8.87 -1.58 -14.03
C GLN A 211 9.16 -2.81 -14.91
N GLU A 212 10.20 -2.75 -15.73
CA GLU A 212 10.63 -3.85 -16.59
C GLU A 212 11.16 -5.04 -15.79
N ARG A 213 11.91 -4.77 -14.72
CA ARG A 213 12.35 -5.79 -13.76
C ARG A 213 11.16 -6.51 -13.10
N ILE A 214 10.08 -5.81 -12.77
CA ILE A 214 8.84 -6.44 -12.27
C ILE A 214 8.16 -7.27 -13.37
N LYS A 215 8.00 -6.73 -14.59
CA LYS A 215 7.40 -7.45 -15.73
C LYS A 215 8.12 -8.77 -16.00
N LYS A 216 9.43 -8.70 -16.25
CA LYS A 216 10.26 -9.90 -16.46
C LYS A 216 10.12 -10.90 -15.31
N LYS A 217 10.09 -10.44 -14.05
CA LYS A 217 9.98 -11.35 -12.90
C LYS A 217 8.57 -11.94 -12.72
N ILE A 218 7.53 -11.30 -13.23
CA ILE A 218 6.19 -11.88 -13.36
C ILE A 218 6.24 -13.02 -14.38
N ASP A 219 6.82 -12.77 -15.57
CA ASP A 219 6.90 -13.74 -16.67
C ASP A 219 7.71 -14.98 -16.26
N ASP A 220 8.92 -14.80 -15.69
CA ASP A 220 9.74 -15.88 -15.11
C ASP A 220 8.93 -16.82 -14.19
N VAL A 221 8.08 -16.23 -13.33
CA VAL A 221 7.34 -16.94 -12.26
C VAL A 221 6.10 -17.66 -12.80
N ILE A 222 5.53 -17.14 -13.88
CA ILE A 222 4.43 -17.73 -14.66
C ILE A 222 4.96 -18.89 -15.50
N GLU A 223 6.05 -18.71 -16.23
CA GLU A 223 6.70 -19.76 -17.03
C GLU A 223 7.15 -20.92 -16.14
N SER A 224 7.83 -20.62 -15.02
CA SER A 224 8.19 -21.58 -13.97
C SER A 224 6.99 -22.27 -13.28
N ALA A 225 5.76 -21.89 -13.62
CA ALA A 225 4.52 -22.54 -13.15
C ALA A 225 3.85 -23.42 -14.22
N GLY A 226 4.40 -23.53 -15.43
CA GLY A 226 3.74 -24.15 -16.58
C GLY A 226 2.88 -23.18 -17.40
N GLY A 227 3.05 -21.86 -17.22
CA GLY A 227 2.28 -20.83 -17.92
C GLY A 227 0.95 -20.46 -17.26
N MET A 228 0.33 -19.38 -17.76
CA MET A 228 -0.93 -18.86 -17.22
C MET A 228 -2.09 -19.86 -17.31
N GLU A 229 -2.17 -20.63 -18.40
CA GLU A 229 -3.23 -21.63 -18.59
C GLU A 229 -3.18 -22.72 -17.51
N GLU A 230 -1.98 -23.22 -17.17
CA GLU A 230 -1.81 -24.23 -16.12
C GLU A 230 -2.18 -23.67 -14.74
N ILE A 231 -1.76 -22.43 -14.43
CA ILE A 231 -2.18 -21.72 -13.21
C ILE A 231 -3.71 -21.61 -13.13
N LEU A 232 -4.38 -21.35 -14.25
CA LEU A 232 -5.83 -21.16 -14.33
C LEU A 232 -6.63 -22.46 -14.25
N LYS A 233 -6.06 -23.64 -14.59
CA LYS A 233 -6.73 -24.95 -14.42
C LYS A 233 -7.17 -25.20 -12.98
N GLU A 234 -6.38 -24.78 -11.99
CA GLU A 234 -6.77 -24.86 -10.57
C GLU A 234 -7.99 -23.99 -10.17
N TYR A 235 -8.40 -23.06 -11.04
CA TYR A 235 -9.51 -22.14 -10.83
C TYR A 235 -10.76 -22.49 -11.66
N ILE A 236 -10.70 -23.50 -12.53
CA ILE A 236 -11.88 -24.01 -13.22
C ILE A 236 -12.88 -24.52 -12.17
N PRO A 237 -14.10 -23.96 -12.10
CA PRO A 237 -15.10 -24.37 -11.12
C PRO A 237 -15.66 -25.75 -11.44
N THR A 238 -16.20 -26.41 -10.42
CA THR A 238 -17.07 -27.57 -10.54
C THR A 238 -18.48 -27.18 -10.15
N VAL A 239 -19.47 -27.52 -10.97
CA VAL A 239 -20.89 -27.41 -10.59
C VAL A 239 -21.36 -28.72 -9.96
N SER A 240 -22.16 -28.63 -8.90
CA SER A 240 -22.70 -29.82 -8.23
C SER A 240 -24.01 -29.55 -7.50
N ILE A 241 -24.79 -30.60 -7.28
CA ILE A 241 -25.94 -30.60 -6.39
C ILE A 241 -25.48 -30.90 -4.95
N GLY A 242 -25.95 -30.10 -3.99
CA GLY A 242 -25.44 -30.08 -2.64
C GLY A 242 -25.87 -31.25 -1.76
N LYS A 243 -25.11 -32.35 -1.73
CA LYS A 243 -25.39 -33.52 -0.86
C LYS A 243 -25.54 -33.22 0.65
N ARG A 244 -25.03 -32.08 1.10
CA ARG A 244 -25.09 -31.53 2.47
C ARG A 244 -25.07 -30.01 2.39
N SER A 245 -25.62 -29.35 3.41
CA SER A 245 -25.52 -27.89 3.53
C SER A 245 -24.05 -27.42 3.55
N ALA A 246 -23.83 -26.22 3.02
CA ALA A 246 -22.53 -25.57 2.96
C ALA A 246 -22.68 -24.07 3.29
N LYS A 247 -21.58 -23.32 3.29
CA LYS A 247 -21.60 -21.87 3.50
C LYS A 247 -21.02 -21.16 2.28
N CYS A 248 -21.72 -20.15 1.78
CA CYS A 248 -21.30 -19.38 0.61
C CYS A 248 -20.06 -18.55 0.97
N ALA A 249 -19.02 -18.65 0.16
CA ALA A 249 -17.76 -17.96 0.38
C ALA A 249 -17.82 -16.47 -0.01
N GLU A 250 -18.88 -16.01 -0.67
CA GLU A 250 -19.19 -14.59 -0.89
C GLU A 250 -20.10 -14.04 0.21
N CYS A 251 -21.43 -14.16 0.07
CA CYS A 251 -22.44 -13.58 0.97
C CYS A 251 -22.46 -14.13 2.41
N LYS A 252 -21.75 -15.24 2.69
CA LYS A 252 -21.71 -15.91 4.01
C LYS A 252 -23.03 -16.54 4.46
N GLU A 253 -24.02 -16.65 3.59
CA GLU A 253 -25.27 -17.38 3.84
C GLU A 253 -25.07 -18.89 3.68
N SER A 254 -26.09 -19.66 4.07
CA SER A 254 -26.11 -21.11 3.93
C SER A 254 -26.53 -21.50 2.52
N LEU A 255 -25.85 -22.49 1.93
CA LEU A 255 -26.39 -23.27 0.81
C LEU A 255 -27.05 -24.51 1.39
N GLU A 256 -28.23 -24.85 0.90
CA GLU A 256 -29.02 -25.94 1.45
C GLU A 256 -28.62 -27.31 0.90
N LYS A 257 -29.37 -28.34 1.30
CA LYS A 257 -29.25 -29.68 0.73
C LYS A 257 -30.01 -29.71 -0.61
N ASP A 258 -29.49 -30.45 -1.57
CA ASP A 258 -30.04 -30.65 -2.91
C ASP A 258 -30.15 -29.37 -3.78
N GLU A 259 -29.54 -28.27 -3.33
CA GLU A 259 -29.38 -27.02 -4.09
C GLU A 259 -28.19 -27.09 -5.07
N ILE A 260 -28.30 -26.44 -6.24
CA ILE A 260 -27.18 -26.22 -7.16
C ILE A 260 -26.15 -25.24 -6.59
N ARG A 261 -24.87 -25.62 -6.68
CA ARG A 261 -23.76 -24.75 -6.26
C ARG A 261 -22.52 -24.90 -7.12
N ILE A 262 -21.73 -23.83 -7.13
CA ILE A 262 -20.40 -23.82 -7.72
C ILE A 262 -19.35 -24.00 -6.62
N SER A 263 -18.43 -24.92 -6.84
CA SER A 263 -17.27 -25.19 -5.99
C SER A 263 -15.99 -24.81 -6.73
N CYS A 264 -15.12 -24.00 -6.11
CA CYS A 264 -13.83 -23.59 -6.68
C CYS A 264 -12.81 -23.42 -5.54
N LYS A 265 -11.59 -23.94 -5.69
CA LYS A 265 -10.53 -23.95 -4.66
C LYS A 265 -11.00 -24.30 -3.24
N SER A 266 -11.81 -25.37 -3.14
CA SER A 266 -12.42 -25.86 -1.89
C SER A 266 -13.36 -24.87 -1.18
N GLN A 267 -13.83 -23.84 -1.89
CA GLN A 267 -14.88 -22.91 -1.45
C GLN A 267 -16.17 -23.19 -2.24
N ASN A 268 -17.33 -22.93 -1.62
CA ASN A 268 -18.65 -23.10 -2.24
C ASN A 268 -19.33 -21.75 -2.41
N PHE A 269 -20.11 -21.60 -3.46
CA PHE A 269 -20.77 -20.35 -3.84
C PHE A 269 -22.16 -20.67 -4.41
N HIS A 270 -23.14 -19.79 -4.16
CA HIS A 270 -24.36 -19.78 -4.99
C HIS A 270 -23.96 -19.45 -6.43
N VAL A 271 -24.71 -19.93 -7.42
CA VAL A 271 -24.38 -19.74 -8.84
C VAL A 271 -24.23 -18.25 -9.20
N LYS A 272 -25.18 -17.41 -8.77
CA LYS A 272 -25.11 -15.94 -8.90
C LYS A 272 -23.93 -15.34 -8.14
N CYS A 273 -23.75 -15.71 -6.87
CA CYS A 273 -22.62 -15.23 -6.06
C CYS A 273 -21.24 -15.59 -6.65
N TYR A 274 -21.10 -16.66 -7.42
CA TYR A 274 -19.85 -16.98 -8.11
C TYR A 274 -19.65 -16.11 -9.35
N LYS A 275 -20.72 -15.85 -10.13
CA LYS A 275 -20.68 -14.96 -11.31
C LYS A 275 -20.07 -13.61 -10.96
N ASP A 276 -20.53 -13.04 -9.85
CA ASP A 276 -20.21 -11.69 -9.37
C ASP A 276 -19.04 -11.67 -8.34
N SER A 277 -18.34 -12.80 -8.14
CA SER A 277 -17.29 -12.90 -7.14
C SER A 277 -15.95 -12.34 -7.63
N ASN A 278 -15.35 -11.44 -6.85
CA ASN A 278 -13.94 -11.03 -6.97
C ASN A 278 -12.91 -12.16 -6.70
N LYS A 279 -13.39 -13.40 -6.49
CA LYS A 279 -12.59 -14.64 -6.39
C LYS A 279 -12.75 -15.54 -7.63
N ARG A 280 -13.56 -15.14 -8.61
CA ARG A 280 -13.71 -15.82 -9.90
C ARG A 280 -12.58 -15.40 -10.84
N PHE A 281 -11.66 -16.32 -11.09
CA PHE A 281 -10.64 -16.19 -12.14
C PHE A 281 -11.01 -16.96 -13.42
N PHE A 282 -12.10 -17.74 -13.36
CA PHE A 282 -12.62 -18.50 -14.49
C PHE A 282 -13.43 -17.59 -15.43
N LYS A 283 -12.90 -17.40 -16.64
CA LYS A 283 -13.49 -16.59 -17.73
C LYS A 283 -14.14 -17.45 -18.83
N GLY A 284 -14.02 -18.78 -18.73
CA GLY A 284 -14.61 -19.73 -19.66
C GLY A 284 -16.14 -19.73 -19.66
N SER A 285 -16.71 -20.39 -20.67
CA SER A 285 -18.15 -20.62 -20.80
C SER A 285 -18.66 -21.63 -19.78
N SER A 286 -19.98 -21.65 -19.56
CA SER A 286 -20.71 -22.69 -18.83
C SER A 286 -20.25 -24.12 -19.15
N LYS A 287 -19.95 -24.41 -20.41
CA LYS A 287 -19.56 -25.73 -20.94
C LYS A 287 -18.17 -26.19 -20.50
N GLU A 288 -17.31 -25.25 -20.11
CA GLU A 288 -15.97 -25.52 -19.58
C GLU A 288 -15.97 -25.75 -18.05
N ILE A 289 -17.11 -25.52 -17.37
CA ILE A 289 -17.28 -25.81 -15.95
C ILE A 289 -17.29 -27.34 -15.75
N TYR A 290 -16.45 -27.84 -14.83
CA TYR A 290 -16.42 -29.26 -14.53
C TYR A 290 -17.79 -29.76 -14.04
N SER A 291 -18.20 -30.94 -14.54
CA SER A 291 -19.50 -31.57 -14.31
C SER A 291 -20.72 -30.87 -14.94
N TYR A 292 -20.55 -29.82 -15.78
CA TYR A 292 -21.67 -29.20 -16.53
C TYR A 292 -22.52 -30.22 -17.30
N ASN A 293 -21.89 -31.13 -18.05
CA ASN A 293 -22.59 -32.14 -18.86
C ASN A 293 -23.47 -33.09 -18.01
N SER A 294 -23.16 -33.25 -16.72
CA SER A 294 -23.89 -34.12 -15.78
C SER A 294 -25.06 -33.42 -15.08
N MET A 295 -25.31 -32.13 -15.36
CA MET A 295 -26.44 -31.38 -14.80
C MET A 295 -27.74 -31.61 -15.59
N SER A 296 -28.89 -31.41 -14.97
CA SER A 296 -30.18 -31.40 -15.68
C SER A 296 -30.31 -30.19 -16.60
N ASP A 297 -31.24 -30.24 -17.55
CA ASP A 297 -31.31 -29.22 -18.62
C ASP A 297 -31.81 -27.86 -18.10
N GLU A 298 -32.60 -27.82 -17.01
CA GLU A 298 -32.93 -26.55 -16.33
C GLU A 298 -31.69 -25.89 -15.72
N HIS A 299 -30.82 -26.70 -15.10
CA HIS A 299 -29.57 -26.24 -14.51
C HIS A 299 -28.55 -25.83 -15.58
N LYS A 300 -28.46 -26.55 -16.70
CA LYS A 300 -27.63 -26.16 -17.85
C LYS A 300 -28.06 -24.80 -18.40
N LYS A 301 -29.37 -24.61 -18.62
CA LYS A 301 -29.93 -23.33 -19.09
C LYS A 301 -29.59 -22.16 -18.15
N LEU A 302 -29.70 -22.35 -16.83
CA LEU A 302 -29.29 -21.36 -15.84
C LEU A 302 -27.79 -21.04 -15.89
N LEU A 303 -26.94 -22.05 -16.13
CA LEU A 303 -25.49 -21.85 -16.26
C LEU A 303 -25.15 -21.13 -17.57
N ASP A 304 -25.79 -21.48 -18.69
CA ASP A 304 -25.59 -20.83 -19.99
C ASP A 304 -25.98 -19.34 -19.96
N GLU A 305 -27.06 -18.99 -19.26
CA GLU A 305 -27.51 -17.61 -19.05
C GLU A 305 -26.55 -16.79 -18.16
N LEU A 306 -25.96 -17.43 -17.14
CA LEU A 306 -25.07 -16.75 -16.18
C LEU A 306 -23.59 -16.73 -16.63
N PHE A 307 -23.17 -17.72 -17.43
CA PHE A 307 -21.82 -17.92 -17.93
C PHE A 307 -21.82 -18.13 -19.47
N PRO A 308 -22.29 -17.13 -20.24
CA PRO A 308 -22.23 -17.19 -21.69
C PRO A 308 -20.77 -17.31 -22.16
N LYS A 309 -20.57 -17.79 -23.39
CA LYS A 309 -19.26 -17.78 -24.04
C LYS A 309 -18.81 -16.33 -24.19
N ALA A 310 -17.67 -15.97 -23.60
CA ALA A 310 -17.12 -14.63 -23.72
C ALA A 310 -16.71 -14.35 -25.18
N GLU A 311 -17.25 -13.27 -25.76
CA GLU A 311 -16.81 -12.75 -27.04
C GLU A 311 -15.75 -11.66 -26.80
N GLY A 312 -14.57 -11.79 -27.39
CA GLY A 312 -13.51 -10.78 -27.33
C GLY A 312 -12.46 -10.99 -26.22
N SER A 313 -11.43 -11.78 -26.51
CA SER A 313 -10.10 -11.50 -25.93
C SER A 313 -9.53 -10.25 -26.59
N VAL A 314 -8.99 -9.31 -25.82
CA VAL A 314 -8.27 -8.15 -26.37
C VAL A 314 -7.14 -8.63 -27.27
N LYS A 315 -7.07 -8.10 -28.49
CA LYS A 315 -6.03 -8.46 -29.46
C LYS A 315 -4.64 -8.11 -28.93
N LYS A 316 -3.62 -8.87 -29.30
CA LYS A 316 -2.25 -8.66 -28.81
C LYS A 316 -1.73 -7.27 -29.20
N GLU A 317 -1.97 -6.87 -30.44
CA GLU A 317 -1.56 -5.58 -31.00
C GLU A 317 -2.16 -4.40 -30.21
N GLU A 318 -3.39 -4.55 -29.73
CA GLU A 318 -4.08 -3.57 -28.90
C GLU A 318 -3.55 -3.46 -27.46
N LEU A 319 -2.91 -4.52 -26.95
CA LEU A 319 -2.23 -4.54 -25.66
C LEU A 319 -0.85 -3.88 -25.80
N ASP A 320 -0.10 -4.25 -26.84
CA ASP A 320 1.21 -3.68 -27.16
C ASP A 320 1.09 -2.15 -27.38
N GLU A 321 0.07 -1.68 -28.12
CA GLU A 321 -0.25 -0.26 -28.25
C GLU A 321 -0.60 0.43 -26.91
N ASN A 322 -1.33 -0.26 -26.03
CA ASN A 322 -1.71 0.28 -24.72
C ASN A 322 -0.48 0.41 -23.82
N GLU A 323 0.45 -0.54 -23.87
CA GLU A 323 1.71 -0.49 -23.14
C GLU A 323 2.60 0.67 -23.60
N VAL A 324 2.74 0.91 -24.91
CA VAL A 324 3.48 2.07 -25.44
C VAL A 324 2.88 3.38 -24.92
N LYS A 325 1.55 3.52 -24.99
CA LYS A 325 0.83 4.71 -24.48
C LYS A 325 0.96 4.89 -22.96
N LEU A 326 1.04 3.79 -22.19
CA LEU A 326 1.30 3.83 -20.75
C LEU A 326 2.74 4.23 -20.42
N LYS A 327 3.74 3.74 -21.17
CA LYS A 327 5.15 4.15 -21.03
C LYS A 327 5.30 5.66 -21.28
N GLU A 328 4.74 6.17 -22.36
CA GLU A 328 4.77 7.61 -22.68
C GLU A 328 4.07 8.44 -21.57
N GLN A 329 2.92 7.97 -21.06
CA GLN A 329 2.22 8.60 -19.95
C GLN A 329 3.07 8.63 -18.66
N ALA A 330 3.72 7.52 -18.29
CA ALA A 330 4.59 7.44 -17.12
C ALA A 330 5.79 8.39 -17.24
N LYS A 331 6.41 8.47 -18.42
CA LYS A 331 7.48 9.43 -18.71
C LYS A 331 7.03 10.87 -18.47
N MET A 332 5.90 11.29 -19.03
CA MET A 332 5.37 12.65 -18.86
C MET A 332 5.02 12.98 -17.39
N MET A 333 4.52 12.00 -16.63
CA MET A 333 4.28 12.19 -15.19
C MET A 333 5.57 12.35 -14.39
N ASN A 334 6.62 11.59 -14.72
CA ASN A 334 7.93 11.69 -14.06
C ASN A 334 8.67 12.98 -14.41
N GLU A 335 8.55 13.48 -15.65
CA GLU A 335 9.06 14.79 -16.07
C GLU A 335 8.38 15.93 -15.29
N LEU A 336 7.05 15.92 -15.19
CA LEU A 336 6.31 16.89 -14.38
C LEU A 336 6.65 16.78 -12.88
N LYS A 337 6.84 15.56 -12.36
CA LYS A 337 7.27 15.35 -10.98
C LYS A 337 8.61 16.03 -10.69
N ALA A 338 9.62 15.77 -11.52
CA ALA A 338 10.94 16.37 -11.37
C ALA A 338 10.88 17.91 -11.52
N ALA A 339 10.05 18.42 -12.43
CA ALA A 339 9.86 19.86 -12.61
C ALA A 339 9.19 20.52 -11.40
N PHE A 340 8.16 19.91 -10.81
CA PHE A 340 7.51 20.44 -9.60
C PHE A 340 8.40 20.33 -8.36
N GLU A 341 9.09 19.19 -8.17
CA GLU A 341 10.02 19.01 -7.05
C GLU A 341 11.24 19.96 -7.11
N LYS A 342 11.59 20.46 -8.30
CA LYS A 342 12.66 21.45 -8.52
C LYS A 342 12.21 22.91 -8.39
N ASN A 343 11.04 23.26 -8.94
CA ASN A 343 10.66 24.66 -9.17
C ASN A 343 9.50 25.17 -8.28
N LEU A 344 8.85 24.31 -7.49
CA LEU A 344 7.76 24.69 -6.60
C LEU A 344 8.09 24.34 -5.14
N SER A 345 7.83 25.28 -4.24
CA SER A 345 7.85 25.05 -2.80
C SER A 345 6.66 24.20 -2.34
N ARG A 346 6.74 23.73 -1.09
CA ARG A 346 5.69 22.91 -0.48
C ARG A 346 4.36 23.64 -0.30
N ASP A 347 4.37 24.96 -0.29
CA ASP A 347 3.21 25.80 -0.02
C ASP A 347 2.59 26.29 -1.32
N GLU A 348 3.38 26.70 -2.34
CA GLU A 348 2.89 26.90 -3.71
C GLU A 348 2.17 25.66 -4.26
N VAL A 349 2.68 24.46 -3.98
CA VAL A 349 2.01 23.20 -4.37
C VAL A 349 0.64 23.03 -3.69
N LYS A 350 0.43 23.56 -2.47
CA LYS A 350 -0.90 23.55 -1.82
C LYS A 350 -1.80 24.64 -2.40
N GLU A 351 -1.30 25.86 -2.51
CA GLU A 351 -2.03 27.01 -3.01
C GLU A 351 -2.57 26.75 -4.42
N LEU A 352 -1.74 26.16 -5.30
CA LEU A 352 -2.17 25.78 -6.64
C LEU A 352 -3.23 24.66 -6.65
N LEU A 353 -3.18 23.72 -5.69
CA LEU A 353 -4.25 22.71 -5.53
C LEU A 353 -5.54 23.34 -4.98
N GLU A 354 -5.43 24.24 -4.01
CA GLU A 354 -6.54 24.94 -3.35
C GLU A 354 -7.25 25.89 -4.31
N ALA A 355 -6.52 26.63 -5.14
CA ALA A 355 -7.05 27.43 -6.25
C ALA A 355 -7.85 26.61 -7.29
N ASN A 356 -7.64 25.30 -7.35
CA ASN A 356 -8.37 24.36 -8.20
C ASN A 356 -9.39 23.50 -7.43
N GLY A 357 -9.70 23.85 -6.18
CA GLY A 357 -10.69 23.15 -5.34
C GLY A 357 -10.20 21.86 -4.67
N HIS A 358 -8.93 21.47 -4.86
CA HIS A 358 -8.33 20.26 -4.29
C HIS A 358 -7.64 20.55 -2.94
N GLY A 359 -8.41 21.07 -1.98
CA GLY A 359 -7.95 21.39 -0.62
C GLY A 359 -7.12 20.28 0.04
N SER A 360 -5.99 20.67 0.62
CA SER A 360 -4.87 19.75 0.88
C SER A 360 -4.73 19.23 2.32
N ASP A 361 -5.72 19.52 3.18
CA ASP A 361 -5.69 19.18 4.61
C ASP A 361 -5.28 17.73 4.89
N LYS A 362 -4.18 17.59 5.66
CA LYS A 362 -3.61 16.31 6.14
C LYS A 362 -3.02 15.41 5.05
N ARG A 363 -2.84 15.89 3.81
CA ARG A 363 -2.07 15.17 2.77
C ARG A 363 -0.56 15.30 3.00
N THR A 364 0.20 14.29 2.57
CA THR A 364 1.67 14.37 2.51
C THR A 364 2.11 15.11 1.25
N HIS A 365 3.24 15.82 1.30
CA HIS A 365 3.75 16.57 0.14
C HIS A 365 3.84 15.73 -1.14
N GLU A 366 4.36 14.50 -1.04
CA GLU A 366 4.40 13.53 -2.15
C GLU A 366 3.01 13.26 -2.76
N ARG A 367 1.94 13.19 -1.95
CA ARG A 367 0.57 13.04 -2.45
C ARG A 367 0.04 14.31 -3.09
N ASN A 368 0.44 15.49 -2.61
CA ASN A 368 0.11 16.76 -3.25
C ASN A 368 0.78 16.87 -4.62
N ILE A 369 2.08 16.55 -4.72
CA ILE A 369 2.80 16.47 -6.00
C ILE A 369 2.11 15.50 -6.97
N LYS A 370 1.80 14.26 -6.54
CA LYS A 370 1.03 13.32 -7.38
C LYS A 370 -0.32 13.89 -7.82
N CYS A 371 -1.09 14.45 -6.89
CA CYS A 371 -2.39 15.06 -7.22
C CYS A 371 -2.23 16.21 -8.22
N LEU A 372 -1.25 17.09 -8.02
CA LEU A 372 -0.98 18.20 -8.91
C LEU A 372 -0.59 17.72 -10.31
N ILE A 373 0.21 16.65 -10.44
CA ILE A 373 0.55 16.03 -11.72
C ILE A 373 -0.70 15.49 -12.44
N GLU A 374 -1.61 14.82 -11.72
CA GLU A 374 -2.88 14.34 -12.29
C GLU A 374 -3.68 15.52 -12.89
N LEU A 375 -3.90 16.57 -12.10
CA LEU A 375 -4.67 17.75 -12.52
C LEU A 375 -3.96 18.54 -13.63
N SER A 376 -2.63 18.59 -13.61
CA SER A 376 -1.80 19.33 -14.57
C SER A 376 -1.68 18.64 -15.93
N LEU A 377 -1.73 17.30 -15.97
CA LEU A 377 -1.56 16.53 -17.19
C LEU A 377 -2.90 16.14 -17.82
N PHE A 378 -3.87 15.75 -17.00
CA PHE A 378 -5.17 15.23 -17.46
C PHE A 378 -6.32 16.23 -17.28
N GLY A 379 -6.14 17.28 -16.47
CA GLY A 379 -7.15 18.30 -16.18
C GLY A 379 -7.84 18.09 -14.83
N VAL A 380 -8.54 19.13 -14.36
CA VAL A 380 -9.27 19.14 -13.08
C VAL A 380 -10.65 18.52 -13.27
N PRO A 381 -11.01 17.40 -12.60
CA PRO A 381 -12.34 16.83 -12.70
C PRO A 381 -13.44 17.76 -12.18
N GLU A 382 -14.60 17.76 -12.85
CA GLU A 382 -15.81 18.34 -12.28
C GLU A 382 -16.14 17.68 -10.93
N ASN A 383 -16.59 18.48 -9.97
CA ASN A 383 -17.09 17.98 -8.69
C ASN A 383 -18.24 16.97 -8.89
N CYS A 384 -18.39 16.07 -7.93
CA CYS A 384 -19.35 14.99 -7.99
C CYS A 384 -20.79 15.52 -8.09
N LYS A 385 -21.48 15.21 -9.19
CA LYS A 385 -22.88 15.63 -9.43
C LYS A 385 -23.88 15.06 -8.42
N LYS A 386 -23.50 14.07 -7.59
CA LYS A 386 -24.34 13.55 -6.49
C LYS A 386 -24.25 14.36 -5.20
N CYS A 387 -23.08 14.91 -4.86
CA CYS A 387 -22.83 15.47 -3.51
C CYS A 387 -21.88 16.68 -3.46
N GLY A 388 -21.57 17.31 -4.60
CA GLY A 388 -20.75 18.52 -4.71
C GLY A 388 -19.26 18.38 -4.35
N ASN A 389 -18.83 17.22 -3.86
CA ASN A 389 -17.47 16.99 -3.38
C ASN A 389 -16.47 16.66 -4.50
N ILE A 390 -15.18 16.85 -4.22
CA ILE A 390 -14.09 16.60 -5.17
C ILE A 390 -14.06 15.16 -5.71
N VAL A 391 -13.62 15.03 -6.95
CA VAL A 391 -13.43 13.75 -7.66
C VAL A 391 -11.96 13.61 -8.01
N GLU A 392 -11.35 12.48 -7.66
CA GLU A 392 -9.90 12.27 -7.81
C GLU A 392 -9.59 10.89 -8.37
N PHE A 393 -8.51 10.79 -9.15
CA PHE A 393 -7.99 9.50 -9.59
C PHE A 393 -7.54 8.67 -8.38
N SER A 394 -7.99 7.41 -8.32
CA SER A 394 -7.58 6.47 -7.27
C SER A 394 -6.70 5.38 -7.87
N GLU A 395 -5.38 5.50 -7.67
CA GLU A 395 -4.37 4.49 -8.06
C GLU A 395 -4.81 3.05 -7.69
N SER A 396 -5.52 2.90 -6.56
CA SER A 396 -5.93 1.61 -6.02
C SER A 396 -7.19 1.03 -6.65
N GLN A 397 -7.99 1.82 -7.36
CA GLN A 397 -9.23 1.37 -8.04
C GLN A 397 -9.17 1.59 -9.56
N VAL A 398 -8.10 2.23 -10.06
CA VAL A 398 -7.85 2.54 -11.48
C VAL A 398 -9.01 3.33 -12.12
N LYS A 399 -9.65 4.19 -11.31
CA LYS A 399 -10.78 5.04 -11.71
C LYS A 399 -10.84 6.31 -10.87
N PHE A 400 -11.49 7.34 -11.40
CA PHE A 400 -11.80 8.55 -10.66
C PHE A 400 -12.95 8.27 -9.70
N ILE A 401 -12.83 8.67 -8.44
CA ILE A 401 -13.82 8.42 -7.39
C ILE A 401 -14.09 9.70 -6.61
N CYS A 402 -15.32 9.88 -6.16
CA CYS A 402 -15.63 10.95 -5.23
C CYS A 402 -14.95 10.71 -3.87
N ARG A 403 -14.44 11.79 -3.25
CA ARG A 403 -13.91 11.77 -1.88
C ARG A 403 -14.92 12.20 -0.82
N GLY A 404 -16.11 12.62 -1.25
CA GLY A 404 -17.18 13.09 -0.39
C GLY A 404 -17.77 12.01 0.51
N LYS A 405 -18.34 12.48 1.61
CA LYS A 405 -19.21 11.73 2.50
C LYS A 405 -20.49 12.53 2.74
N ASP A 406 -21.55 11.84 3.15
CA ASP A 406 -22.72 12.47 3.72
C ASP A 406 -22.55 12.76 5.24
N GLU A 407 -23.62 13.28 5.84
CA GLU A 407 -23.69 13.64 7.26
C GLU A 407 -23.46 12.42 8.17
N ASP A 408 -23.97 11.25 7.76
CA ASP A 408 -23.79 9.95 8.43
C ASP A 408 -22.39 9.32 8.23
N GLN A 409 -21.46 10.06 7.62
CA GLN A 409 -20.10 9.63 7.29
C GLN A 409 -20.00 8.47 6.29
N VAL A 410 -21.09 8.12 5.61
CA VAL A 410 -21.10 7.12 4.53
C VAL A 410 -20.40 7.73 3.31
N ARG A 411 -19.57 6.92 2.64
CA ARG A 411 -18.79 7.39 1.49
C ARG A 411 -19.68 7.47 0.25
N CYS A 412 -19.53 8.55 -0.51
CA CYS A 412 -20.17 8.63 -1.83
C CYS A 412 -19.68 7.49 -2.74
N ASP A 413 -20.63 6.86 -3.42
CA ASP A 413 -20.43 5.71 -4.31
C ASP A 413 -20.01 6.11 -5.73
N PHE A 414 -19.99 7.41 -6.07
CA PHE A 414 -19.73 7.91 -7.42
C PHE A 414 -18.29 7.60 -7.89
N LYS A 415 -18.21 6.97 -9.07
CA LYS A 415 -16.95 6.62 -9.75
C LYS A 415 -17.12 6.74 -11.26
N THR A 416 -16.03 7.05 -11.97
CA THR A 416 -15.98 7.07 -13.45
C THR A 416 -14.58 6.76 -13.97
N ARG A 417 -14.48 6.15 -15.15
CA ARG A 417 -13.20 6.01 -15.90
C ARG A 417 -12.92 7.24 -16.78
N ALA A 418 -13.95 8.00 -17.13
CA ALA A 418 -13.89 9.19 -17.98
C ALA A 418 -14.66 10.36 -17.30
N PRO A 419 -14.01 11.13 -16.43
CA PRO A 419 -14.60 12.34 -15.86
C PRO A 419 -14.69 13.44 -16.93
N VAL A 420 -15.66 14.34 -16.78
CA VAL A 420 -15.58 15.66 -17.43
C VAL A 420 -14.55 16.47 -16.65
N VAL A 421 -13.63 17.14 -17.36
CA VAL A 421 -12.51 17.88 -16.77
C VAL A 421 -12.36 19.27 -17.38
N THR A 422 -11.90 20.24 -16.60
CA THR A 422 -11.42 21.55 -17.06
C THR A 422 -9.88 21.56 -17.13
N ARG A 423 -9.27 22.63 -17.65
CA ARG A 423 -7.81 22.79 -17.57
C ARG A 423 -7.47 23.37 -16.20
N LEU A 424 -6.42 22.86 -15.55
CA LEU A 424 -5.92 23.45 -14.30
C LEU A 424 -5.61 24.94 -14.48
N HIS A 425 -6.14 25.74 -13.57
CA HIS A 425 -5.95 27.18 -13.50
C HIS A 425 -4.71 27.48 -12.66
N VAL A 426 -3.85 28.39 -13.14
CA VAL A 426 -2.74 28.96 -12.37
C VAL A 426 -3.13 30.40 -12.04
N PRO A 427 -3.30 30.77 -10.76
CA PRO A 427 -3.57 32.15 -10.34
C PRO A 427 -2.50 33.12 -10.83
N ASP A 428 -2.88 34.37 -11.07
CA ASP A 428 -1.96 35.37 -11.65
C ASP A 428 -0.87 35.80 -10.65
N ASN A 429 -1.19 35.95 -9.37
CA ASN A 429 -0.19 36.23 -8.32
C ASN A 429 0.92 35.16 -8.28
N MET A 430 0.58 33.88 -8.48
CA MET A 430 1.56 32.80 -8.53
C MET A 430 2.45 32.85 -9.78
N LYS A 431 1.99 33.44 -10.88
CA LYS A 431 2.82 33.68 -12.09
C LYS A 431 3.74 34.89 -11.89
N ASP A 432 3.28 35.90 -11.18
CA ASP A 432 4.09 37.07 -10.89
C ASP A 432 5.26 36.72 -9.96
N GLU A 433 5.02 35.80 -9.00
CA GLU A 433 6.03 35.35 -8.04
C GLU A 433 6.92 34.19 -8.54
N ASN A 434 6.41 33.29 -9.40
CA ASN A 434 7.15 32.12 -9.88
C ASN A 434 7.33 32.08 -11.41
N GLU A 435 8.56 32.30 -11.88
CA GLU A 435 8.92 32.33 -13.30
C GLU A 435 8.62 31.01 -14.03
N TYR A 436 8.77 29.86 -13.37
CA TYR A 436 8.42 28.56 -13.96
C TYR A 436 6.91 28.45 -14.20
N LEU A 437 6.07 28.86 -13.24
CA LEU A 437 4.61 28.89 -13.40
C LEU A 437 4.14 29.87 -14.49
N ASN A 438 4.89 30.95 -14.70
CA ASN A 438 4.58 31.99 -15.69
C ASN A 438 4.99 31.59 -17.12
N LYS A 439 6.26 31.22 -17.32
CA LYS A 439 6.88 31.12 -18.66
C LYS A 439 7.02 29.69 -19.19
N VAL A 440 7.04 28.69 -18.31
CA VAL A 440 7.43 27.31 -18.67
C VAL A 440 6.29 26.31 -18.48
N PHE A 441 5.54 26.44 -17.39
CA PHE A 441 4.50 25.50 -17.04
C PHE A 441 3.22 25.75 -17.83
N ILE A 442 2.82 24.76 -18.63
CA ILE A 442 1.59 24.80 -19.43
C ILE A 442 0.71 23.61 -19.06
N PRO A 443 -0.33 23.81 -18.22
CA PRO A 443 -1.33 22.79 -17.92
C PRO A 443 -1.93 22.18 -19.18
N ARG A 444 -2.17 20.86 -19.16
CA ARG A 444 -2.71 20.06 -20.26
C ARG A 444 -4.06 19.45 -19.87
N LYS A 445 -4.70 18.83 -20.86
CA LYS A 445 -5.98 18.10 -20.73
C LYS A 445 -5.91 16.86 -21.61
N ARG A 446 -4.98 15.95 -21.28
CA ARG A 446 -4.87 14.64 -21.93
C ARG A 446 -5.88 13.66 -21.35
N THR A 447 -6.32 12.67 -22.12
CA THR A 447 -7.09 11.55 -21.57
C THR A 447 -6.16 10.64 -20.77
N ARG A 448 -6.56 10.25 -19.54
CA ARG A 448 -5.81 9.26 -18.75
C ARG A 448 -5.88 7.90 -19.44
N ILE A 449 -4.73 7.38 -19.86
CA ILE A 449 -4.58 6.02 -20.32
C ILE A 449 -4.62 5.10 -19.10
N LEU A 450 -5.49 4.09 -19.17
CA LEU A 450 -5.60 3.03 -18.17
C LEU A 450 -5.08 1.72 -18.77
N PRO A 451 -4.54 0.80 -17.96
CA PRO A 451 -4.23 -0.54 -18.43
C PRO A 451 -5.46 -1.26 -18.97
N LYS A 452 -5.31 -1.89 -20.14
CA LYS A 452 -6.23 -2.93 -20.60
C LYS A 452 -5.93 -4.22 -19.81
N ASP A 453 -6.98 -4.87 -19.33
CA ASP A 453 -6.86 -6.14 -18.62
C ASP A 453 -6.87 -7.30 -19.62
N THR A 454 -5.89 -8.18 -19.53
CA THR A 454 -5.82 -9.44 -20.29
C THR A 454 -6.83 -10.48 -19.80
N MET A 455 -7.36 -10.31 -18.58
CA MET A 455 -8.42 -11.13 -17.99
C MET A 455 -9.78 -10.40 -17.90
N GLY A 456 -9.96 -9.28 -18.62
CA GLY A 456 -11.28 -8.71 -18.94
C GLY A 456 -12.12 -8.21 -17.76
N ALA A 457 -11.60 -7.29 -16.94
CA ALA A 457 -12.41 -6.34 -16.18
C ALA A 457 -12.79 -5.12 -17.07
N GLU A 458 -13.98 -5.15 -17.65
CA GLU A 458 -14.62 -3.99 -18.32
C GLU A 458 -15.00 -2.89 -17.30
#